data_AF-A0A2H1JX04-F1
#
_entry.id   AF-A0A2H1JX04-F1
#
_cell.length_a   1.000
_cell.length_b   1.000
_cell.length_c   1.000
_cell.angle_alpha   90.00
_cell.angle_beta   90.00
_cell.angle_gamma   90.00
#
_symmetry.space_group_name_H-M   'P 1'
#
loop_
_entity.id
_entity.type
_entity.pdbx_description
1 polymer ?
#
loop_
_entity_poly.entity_id
_entity_poly.type
_entity_poly.pdbx_seq_one_letter_code
_entity_poly.pdbx_strand_id
1 'polypeptide(L)'
;MTVGQIRKLAFGCHPAAREASEYASTAVARACGQAVAVAHMAGHSRELVRYTKKALAGSELARELEWQKAHVPGRFREYVYPDADG
;
A
#
# COMPACT_ATOMS: atom_id res chain seq x y z
N MET A 1 -4.48 -18.99 4.33
CA MET A 1 -3.47 -18.44 5.26
C MET A 1 -4.17 -17.90 6.49
N THR A 2 -3.56 -18.02 7.67
CA THR A 2 -4.10 -17.46 8.91
C THR A 2 -3.73 -15.98 9.05
N VAL A 3 -4.48 -15.23 9.87
CA VAL A 3 -4.14 -13.84 10.24
C VAL A 3 -2.70 -13.73 10.75
N GLY A 4 -2.25 -14.71 11.56
CA GLY A 4 -0.87 -14.76 12.07
C GLY A 4 0.18 -14.88 10.95
N GLN A 5 -0.08 -15.72 9.93
CA GLN A 5 0.81 -15.86 8.77
C GLN A 5 0.87 -14.57 7.95
N ILE A 6 -0.26 -13.91 7.70
CA ILE A 6 -0.31 -12.64 6.96
C ILE A 6 0.46 -11.54 7.69
N ARG A 7 0.25 -11.38 9.00
CA ARG A 7 0.98 -10.41 9.81
C ARG A 7 2.49 -10.67 9.77
N LYS A 8 2.93 -11.93 9.87
CA LYS A 8 4.34 -12.29 9.77
C LYS A 8 4.96 -11.87 8.43
N LEU A 9 4.26 -12.09 7.32
CA LEU A 9 4.73 -11.67 5.99
C LEU A 9 4.78 -10.15 5.86
N ALA A 10 3.74 -9.44 6.30
CA ALA A 10 3.73 -7.97 6.28
C ALA A 10 4.86 -7.38 7.13
N PHE A 11 5.15 -7.98 8.30
CA PHE A 11 6.27 -7.58 9.15
C PHE A 11 7.64 -7.86 8.51
N GLY A 12 7.74 -8.82 7.59
CA GLY A 12 8.95 -9.06 6.80
C GLY A 12 9.37 -7.85 5.96
N CYS A 13 8.44 -6.92 5.66
CA CYS A 13 8.77 -5.68 4.96
C CYS A 13 9.39 -4.61 5.89
N HIS A 14 9.32 -4.76 7.21
CA HIS A 14 9.89 -3.78 8.14
C HIS A 14 11.43 -3.72 8.12
N PRO A 15 12.17 -4.85 8.14
CA PRO A 15 13.62 -4.85 7.94
C PRO A 15 14.02 -4.21 6.60
N ALA A 16 13.38 -4.62 5.49
CA ALA A 16 13.66 -4.04 4.17
C ALA A 16 13.48 -2.51 4.14
N ALA A 17 12.42 -2.00 4.79
CA ALA A 17 12.21 -0.57 4.91
C ALA A 17 13.21 0.15 5.84
N ARG A 18 13.89 -0.57 6.75
CA ARG A 18 14.93 0.00 7.64
C ARG A 18 16.32 -0.06 6.99
N GLU A 19 16.56 -1.04 6.14
CA GLU A 19 17.83 -1.24 5.43
C GLU A 19 17.95 -0.38 4.16
N ALA A 20 16.81 0.08 3.62
CA ALA A 20 16.79 0.99 2.48
C ALA A 20 17.47 2.33 2.79
N SER A 21 18.38 2.77 1.91
CA SER A 21 19.07 4.06 2.01
C SER A 21 18.30 5.23 1.41
N GLU A 22 17.37 4.93 0.50
CA GLU A 22 16.57 5.94 -0.20
C GLU A 22 15.15 6.03 0.38
N TYR A 23 14.60 7.25 0.41
CA TYR A 23 13.23 7.48 0.86
C TYR A 23 12.21 6.74 -0.01
N ALA A 24 12.39 6.76 -1.34
CA ALA A 24 11.50 6.06 -2.27
C ALA A 24 11.52 4.54 -2.03
N SER A 25 12.71 3.94 -1.88
CA SER A 25 12.86 2.52 -1.56
C SER A 25 12.24 2.14 -0.22
N THR A 26 12.38 3.00 0.79
CA THR A 26 11.70 2.85 2.08
C THR A 26 10.18 2.83 1.90
N ALA A 27 9.64 3.76 1.12
CA ALA A 27 8.21 3.85 0.83
C ALA A 27 7.69 2.64 0.05
N VAL A 28 8.44 2.12 -0.93
CA VAL A 28 8.11 0.87 -1.65
C VAL A 28 8.00 -0.30 -0.69
N ALA A 29 9.00 -0.51 0.17
CA ALA A 29 8.95 -1.59 1.15
C ALA A 29 7.74 -1.48 2.09
N ARG A 30 7.40 -0.26 2.53
CA ARG A 30 6.18 -0.02 3.32
C ARG A 30 4.91 -0.31 2.53
N ALA A 31 4.82 0.11 1.26
CA ALA A 31 3.68 -0.17 0.38
C ALA A 31 3.45 -1.69 0.24
N CYS A 32 4.51 -2.47 0.00
CA CYS A 32 4.42 -3.94 -0.06
C CYS A 32 3.85 -4.54 1.24
N GLY A 33 4.32 -4.07 2.39
CA GLY A 33 3.79 -4.51 3.69
C GLY A 33 2.29 -4.21 3.86
N GLN A 34 1.85 -3.02 3.43
CA GLN A 34 0.43 -2.64 3.45
C GLN A 34 -0.41 -3.51 2.52
N ALA A 35 0.07 -3.80 1.30
CA ALA A 35 -0.63 -4.66 0.35
C ALA A 35 -0.86 -6.06 0.92
N VAL A 36 0.15 -6.68 1.53
CA VAL A 36 0.01 -7.97 2.22
C VAL A 36 -0.97 -7.86 3.39
N ALA A 37 -0.90 -6.76 4.16
CA ALA A 37 -1.74 -6.56 5.33
C ALA A 37 -3.23 -6.42 5.01
N VAL A 38 -3.63 -6.03 3.79
CA VAL A 38 -5.04 -6.00 3.36
C VAL A 38 -5.74 -7.33 3.59
N ALA A 39 -5.04 -8.45 3.42
CA ALA A 39 -5.60 -9.79 3.56
C ALA A 39 -6.03 -10.14 5.00
N HIS A 40 -5.57 -9.40 6.02
CA HIS A 40 -6.06 -9.58 7.40
C HIS A 40 -6.90 -8.40 7.91
N MET A 41 -6.71 -7.20 7.36
CA MET A 41 -7.50 -6.02 7.71
C MET A 41 -7.58 -5.07 6.51
N ALA A 42 -8.79 -4.88 6.00
CA ALA A 42 -9.05 -4.05 4.82
C ALA A 42 -8.58 -2.60 4.97
N GLY A 43 -8.46 -2.08 6.20
CA GLY A 43 -8.01 -0.71 6.46
C GLY A 43 -6.61 -0.36 5.95
N HIS A 44 -5.76 -1.37 5.74
CA HIS A 44 -4.43 -1.19 5.15
C HIS A 44 -4.45 -0.75 3.67
N SER A 45 -5.58 -0.90 2.99
CA SER A 45 -5.74 -0.47 1.59
C SER A 45 -5.52 1.05 1.40
N ARG A 46 -5.94 1.89 2.35
CA ARG A 46 -5.68 3.35 2.32
C ARG A 46 -4.20 3.68 2.47
N GLU A 47 -3.51 2.94 3.34
CA GLU A 47 -2.08 3.13 3.54
C GLU A 47 -1.26 2.68 2.33
N LEU A 48 -1.72 1.68 1.57
CA LEU A 48 -1.10 1.30 0.29
C LEU A 48 -1.07 2.49 -0.68
N VAL A 49 -2.20 3.19 -0.84
CA VAL A 49 -2.27 4.40 -1.68
C VAL A 49 -1.32 5.49 -1.16
N ARG A 50 -1.32 5.71 0.15
CA ARG A 50 -0.45 6.71 0.81
C ARG A 50 1.03 6.45 0.58
N TYR A 51 1.49 5.21 0.74
CA TYR A 51 2.90 4.87 0.53
C TYR A 51 3.26 4.81 -0.95
N THR A 52 2.33 4.45 -1.84
CA THR A 52 2.53 4.54 -3.30
C THR A 52 2.83 5.98 -3.72
N LYS A 53 2.06 6.95 -3.22
CA LYS A 53 2.31 8.41 -3.44
C LYS A 53 3.65 8.92 -2.89
N LYS A 54 4.23 8.22 -1.91
CA LYS A 54 5.57 8.52 -1.37
C LYS A 54 6.69 7.83 -2.15
N ALA A 55 6.40 6.69 -2.78
CA ALA A 55 7.36 5.86 -3.49
C ALA A 55 7.56 6.30 -4.93
N LEU A 56 6.51 6.78 -5.59
CA LEU A 56 6.48 7.07 -7.02
C LEU A 56 6.11 8.53 -7.28
N ALA A 57 6.48 9.00 -8.47
CA ALA A 57 6.09 10.31 -9.00
C ALA A 57 5.79 10.21 -10.51
N GLY A 58 5.20 11.26 -11.08
CA GLY A 58 4.97 11.39 -12.52
C GLY A 58 4.09 10.27 -13.10
N SER A 59 4.45 9.79 -14.29
CA SER A 59 3.70 8.76 -15.03
C SER A 59 3.62 7.44 -14.28
N GLU A 60 4.66 7.05 -13.55
CA GLU A 60 4.66 5.80 -12.79
C GLU A 60 3.67 5.82 -11.64
N LEU A 61 3.58 6.95 -10.93
CA LEU A 61 2.56 7.13 -9.89
C LEU A 61 1.16 7.07 -10.48
N ALA A 62 0.92 7.78 -11.60
CA ALA A 62 -0.38 7.81 -12.24
C ALA A 62 -0.81 6.40 -12.68
N ARG A 63 0.09 5.66 -13.32
CA ARG A 63 -0.12 4.29 -13.80
C ARG A 63 -0.46 3.34 -12.65
N GLU A 64 0.30 3.38 -11.56
CA GLU A 64 0.08 2.51 -10.41
C GLU A 64 -1.24 2.82 -9.70
N LEU A 65 -1.56 4.11 -9.49
CA LEU A 65 -2.82 4.48 -8.85
C LEU A 65 -4.05 4.11 -9.69
N GLU A 66 -3.99 4.27 -11.01
CA GLU A 66 -5.08 3.83 -11.89
C GLU A 66 -5.25 2.31 -11.87
N TRP A 67 -4.14 1.55 -11.88
CA TRP A 67 -4.19 0.10 -11.72
C TRP A 67 -4.81 -0.29 -10.38
N GLN A 68 -4.36 0.30 -9.26
CA GLN A 68 -4.90 0.01 -7.93
C GLN A 68 -6.40 0.33 -7.86
N LYS A 69 -6.85 1.51 -8.34
CA LYS A 69 -8.28 1.89 -8.37
C LYS A 69 -9.14 0.91 -9.17
N ALA A 70 -8.65 0.45 -10.32
CA ALA A 70 -9.36 -0.53 -11.15
C ALA A 70 -9.55 -1.88 -10.44
N HIS A 71 -8.65 -2.24 -9.53
CA HIS A 71 -8.67 -3.50 -8.78
C HIS A 71 -9.33 -3.39 -7.39
N VAL A 72 -9.76 -2.21 -6.96
CA VAL A 72 -10.59 -2.06 -5.75
C VAL A 72 -12.06 -2.37 -6.11
N PRO A 73 -12.72 -3.30 -5.39
CA PRO A 73 -14.16 -3.53 -5.56
C PRO A 73 -14.95 -2.23 -5.39
N GLY A 74 -15.92 -1.97 -6.26
CA GLY A 74 -16.62 -0.69 -6.35
C GLY A 74 -17.09 -0.13 -4.99
N ARG A 75 -17.67 -0.98 -4.13
CA ARG A 75 -18.15 -0.62 -2.79
C ARG A 75 -17.08 -0.12 -1.81
N PHE A 76 -15.80 -0.27 -2.13
CA PHE A 76 -14.68 0.18 -1.30
C PHE A 76 -13.91 1.35 -1.93
N ARG A 77 -14.24 1.78 -3.16
CA ARG A 77 -13.46 2.80 -3.86
C ARG A 77 -13.39 4.11 -3.08
N GLU A 78 -14.51 4.60 -2.59
CA GLU A 78 -14.57 5.83 -1.77
C GLU A 78 -13.81 5.68 -0.45
N TYR A 79 -13.87 4.50 0.18
CA TYR A 79 -13.09 4.22 1.39
C TYR A 79 -11.58 4.25 1.12
N VAL A 80 -11.12 3.66 0.01
CA VAL A 80 -9.69 3.54 -0.32
C VAL A 80 -9.14 4.84 -0.92
N TYR A 81 -9.95 5.51 -1.73
CA TYR A 81 -9.66 6.75 -2.44
C TYR A 81 -10.73 7.78 -2.09
N PRO A 82 -10.70 8.35 -0.87
CA PRO A 82 -11.59 9.44 -0.54
C PRO A 82 -11.27 10.64 -1.46
N ASP A 83 -12.31 11.37 -1.83
CA ASP A 83 -12.14 12.69 -2.45
C ASP A 83 -11.35 13.59 -1.49
N ALA A 84 -10.64 14.58 -2.02
CA ALA A 84 -9.68 15.40 -1.27
C ALA A 84 -10.29 16.25 -0.14
N ASP A 85 -11.62 16.20 0.06
CA ASP A 85 -12.40 16.99 1.01
C ASP A 85 -12.94 16.18 2.22
N GLY A 86 -12.47 14.94 2.40
CA GLY A 86 -12.88 14.04 3.50
C GLY A 86 -12.04 14.10 4.77
#